data_AF-A0A7V6DNG1-F1
#
_entry.id   AF-A0A7V6DNG1-F1
#
_cell.length_a   1.000
_cell.length_b   1.000
_cell.length_c   1.000
_cell.angle_alpha   90.00
_cell.angle_beta   90.00
_cell.angle_gamma   90.00
#
_symmetry.space_group_name_H-M   'P 1'
#
loop_
_entity.id
_entity.type
_entity.pdbx_description
1 polymer ?
#
loop_
_entity_poly.entity_id
_entity_poly.type
_entity_poly.pdbx_seq_one_letter_code
_entity_poly.pdbx_strand_id
1 'polypeptide(L)'
;MLISPVSCAEGTYGLREKKARQAMILANLITLARLPLLVVLLAMLLYASTWHWQLVGLALLGILFLMDWLDGAVARQRRQTTDLGAVLDIALDRTVENVLWIAFMYLDLVSFWVPVIFLVRSFVVDGVRGVALARGKAGFTMMHTSWGRFLVASRFMRGFYGLAKVVTFACLWLIHALALQNPAYLLAWQPLYQSLVWLTVGLCIIRGFPVLVDGRLYFDRNHPEADASL
;
A
#
# COMPACT_ATOMS: atom_id res chain seq x y z
N MET A 1 9.04 45.13 38.24
CA MET A 1 9.16 45.02 36.77
C MET A 1 9.08 43.54 36.43
N LEU A 2 7.87 43.02 36.25
CA LEU A 2 7.60 41.60 36.02
C LEU A 2 7.82 41.29 34.53
N ILE A 3 8.84 40.49 34.23
CA ILE A 3 9.09 39.97 32.87
C ILE A 3 7.91 39.04 32.54
N SER A 4 7.15 39.40 31.51
CA SER A 4 5.97 38.64 31.10
C SER A 4 6.37 37.24 30.62
N PRO A 5 5.63 36.18 31.00
CA PRO A 5 5.92 34.80 30.58
C PRO A 5 5.63 34.52 29.08
N VAL A 6 5.17 35.52 28.31
CA VAL A 6 4.72 35.36 26.92
C VAL A 6 5.88 35.12 25.94
N SER A 7 7.05 35.74 26.16
CA SER A 7 8.18 35.68 25.22
C SER A 7 8.87 34.30 25.15
N CYS A 8 8.81 33.51 26.23
CA CYS A 8 9.40 32.16 26.26
C CYS A 8 8.53 31.12 25.54
N ALA A 9 7.20 31.32 25.50
CA ALA A 9 6.27 30.44 24.82
C ALA A 9 6.43 30.54 23.29
N GLU A 10 6.47 31.74 22.71
CA GLU A 10 6.58 31.96 21.25
C GLU A 10 7.80 31.28 20.62
N GLY A 11 8.95 31.28 21.31
CA GLY A 11 10.17 30.59 20.83
C GLY A 11 10.01 29.06 20.76
N THR A 12 9.29 28.46 21.71
CA THR A 12 9.02 27.01 21.72
C THR A 12 7.96 26.60 20.70
N TYR A 13 6.96 27.44 20.46
CA TYR A 13 5.95 27.24 19.40
C TYR A 13 6.61 27.25 18.02
N GLY A 14 7.44 28.25 17.70
CA GLY A 14 8.10 28.36 16.39
C GLY A 14 9.10 27.23 16.09
N LEU A 15 9.82 26.72 17.11
CA LEU A 15 10.71 25.55 16.96
C LEU A 15 9.94 24.25 16.72
N ARG A 16 8.78 24.10 17.37
CA ARG A 16 7.89 22.93 17.20
C ARG A 16 7.21 22.94 15.84
N GLU A 17 6.82 24.11 15.36
CA GLU A 17 6.22 24.33 14.04
C GLU A 17 7.23 24.11 12.90
N LYS A 18 8.48 24.58 13.05
CA LYS A 18 9.57 24.28 12.10
C LYS A 18 9.86 22.78 12.04
N LYS A 19 10.02 22.10 13.18
CA LYS A 19 10.24 20.63 13.22
C LYS A 19 9.07 19.84 12.62
N ALA A 20 7.84 20.30 12.84
CA ALA A 20 6.64 19.72 12.23
C ALA A 20 6.66 19.87 10.70
N ARG A 21 6.93 21.07 10.20
CA ARG A 21 7.02 21.35 8.77
C ARG A 21 8.14 20.56 8.09
N GLN A 22 9.30 20.44 8.73
CA GLN A 22 10.43 19.67 8.22
C GLN A 22 10.14 18.16 8.17
N ALA A 23 9.41 17.64 9.15
CA ALA A 23 8.98 16.25 9.15
C ALA A 23 7.92 15.95 8.08
N MET A 24 7.01 16.90 7.80
CA MET A 24 6.05 16.78 6.70
C MET A 24 6.75 16.77 5.33
N ILE A 25 7.73 17.66 5.13
CA ILE A 25 8.55 17.67 3.91
C ILE A 25 9.30 16.34 3.77
N LEU A 26 9.84 15.80 4.86
CA LEU A 26 10.57 14.53 4.81
C LEU A 26 9.65 13.35 4.45
N ALA A 27 8.46 13.23 5.07
CA ALA A 27 7.52 12.15 4.76
C ALA A 27 7.00 12.23 3.30
N ASN A 28 6.68 13.43 2.83
CA ASN A 28 6.28 13.65 1.43
C ASN A 28 7.45 13.39 0.46
N LEU A 29 8.69 13.67 0.87
CA LEU A 29 9.87 13.39 0.06
C LEU A 29 10.16 11.89 -0.03
N ILE A 30 9.99 11.12 1.05
CA ILE A 30 10.19 9.66 1.03
C ILE A 30 9.14 9.00 0.15
N THR A 31 7.86 9.36 0.30
CA THR A 31 6.79 8.89 -0.60
C THR A 31 7.07 9.25 -2.05
N LEU A 32 7.45 10.50 -2.34
CA LEU A 32 7.80 10.91 -3.70
C LEU A 32 9.05 10.20 -4.25
N ALA A 33 10.03 9.88 -3.39
CA ALA A 33 11.24 9.14 -3.75
C ALA A 33 10.96 7.66 -4.09
N ARG A 34 9.79 7.11 -3.74
CA ARG A 34 9.38 5.76 -4.16
C ARG A 34 9.14 5.66 -5.66
N LEU A 35 8.67 6.73 -6.31
CA LEU A 35 8.44 6.75 -7.76
C LEU A 35 9.71 6.54 -8.59
N PRO A 36 10.79 7.33 -8.42
CA PRO A 36 12.02 7.08 -9.16
C PRO A 36 12.63 5.73 -8.81
N LEU A 37 12.53 5.28 -7.54
CA LEU A 37 12.98 3.95 -7.15
C LEU A 37 12.19 2.84 -7.86
N LEU A 38 10.87 2.98 -7.98
CA LEU A 38 10.01 2.05 -8.74
C LEU A 38 10.42 2.00 -10.22
N VAL A 39 10.70 3.15 -10.84
CA VAL A 39 11.17 3.21 -12.23
C VAL A 39 12.51 2.49 -12.38
N VAL A 40 13.45 2.72 -11.47
CA VAL A 40 14.74 2.00 -11.45
C VAL A 40 14.54 0.50 -11.27
N LEU A 41 13.66 0.08 -10.35
CA LEU A 41 13.35 -1.34 -10.15
C LEU A 41 12.76 -1.97 -11.40
N LEU A 42 11.82 -1.32 -12.08
CA LEU A 42 11.28 -1.81 -13.34
C LEU A 42 12.36 -1.90 -14.42
N ALA A 43 13.23 -0.89 -14.51
CA ALA A 43 14.32 -0.90 -15.46
C ALA A 43 15.26 -2.08 -15.21
N MET A 44 15.59 -2.36 -13.94
CA MET A 44 16.39 -3.52 -13.57
C MET A 44 15.67 -4.83 -13.88
N LEU A 45 14.41 -4.96 -13.45
CA LEU A 45 13.63 -6.19 -13.63
C LEU A 45 13.49 -6.55 -15.11
N LEU A 46 13.22 -5.58 -15.99
CA LEU A 46 12.89 -5.83 -17.39
C LEU A 46 14.11 -5.81 -18.34
N TYR A 47 15.16 -5.04 -18.01
CA TYR A 47 16.29 -4.83 -18.94
C TYR A 47 17.64 -5.35 -18.42
N ALA A 48 17.77 -5.69 -17.13
CA ALA A 48 19.01 -6.28 -16.64
C ALA A 48 19.07 -7.79 -16.98
N SER A 49 19.95 -8.15 -17.90
CA SER A 49 20.12 -9.54 -18.37
C SER A 49 21.01 -10.40 -17.48
N THR A 50 21.66 -9.83 -16.46
CA THR A 50 22.58 -10.55 -15.58
C THR A 50 21.96 -10.82 -14.21
N TRP A 51 22.05 -12.07 -13.74
CA TRP A 51 21.51 -12.48 -12.43
C TRP A 51 22.02 -11.66 -11.24
N HIS A 52 23.31 -11.25 -11.25
CA HIS A 52 23.89 -10.41 -10.18
C HIS A 52 23.16 -9.08 -10.03
N TRP A 53 22.83 -8.42 -11.16
CA TRP A 53 22.07 -7.17 -11.14
C TRP A 53 20.63 -7.41 -10.66
N GLN A 54 20.04 -8.55 -10.98
CA GLN A 54 18.72 -8.91 -10.45
C GLN A 54 18.74 -9.10 -8.93
N LEU A 55 19.83 -9.60 -8.33
CA LEU A 55 19.94 -9.66 -6.86
C LEU A 55 20.04 -8.28 -6.21
N VAL A 56 20.72 -7.34 -6.87
CA VAL A 56 20.71 -5.94 -6.43
C VAL A 56 19.29 -5.36 -6.51
N GLY A 57 18.56 -5.67 -7.59
CA GLY A 57 17.15 -5.31 -7.76
C GLY A 57 16.26 -5.90 -6.65
N LEU A 58 16.46 -7.16 -6.27
CA LEU A 58 15.77 -7.81 -5.17
C LEU A 58 16.05 -7.12 -3.82
N ALA A 59 17.30 -6.71 -3.57
CA ALA A 59 17.64 -5.95 -2.38
C ALA A 59 16.96 -4.57 -2.36
N LEU A 60 16.95 -3.87 -3.50
CA LEU A 60 16.25 -2.60 -3.68
C LEU A 60 14.72 -2.74 -3.52
N LEU A 61 14.13 -3.86 -3.96
CA LEU A 61 12.72 -4.16 -3.73
C LEU A 61 12.43 -4.28 -2.22
N GLY A 62 13.32 -4.96 -1.48
CA GLY A 62 13.25 -5.03 -0.03
C GLY A 62 13.32 -3.65 0.63
N ILE A 63 14.21 -2.77 0.14
CA ILE A 63 14.30 -1.38 0.59
C ILE A 63 13.01 -0.61 0.28
N LEU A 64 12.43 -0.79 -0.92
CA LEU A 64 11.18 -0.12 -1.30
C LEU A 64 10.03 -0.48 -0.35
N PHE A 65 9.88 -1.76 -0.01
CA PHE A 65 8.86 -2.19 0.97
C PHE A 65 9.18 -1.73 2.39
N LEU A 66 10.46 -1.64 2.75
CA LEU A 66 10.88 -1.11 4.05
C LEU A 66 10.57 0.38 4.18
N MET A 67 10.78 1.16 3.11
CA MET A 67 10.43 2.58 3.05
C MET A 67 8.94 2.80 3.30
N ASP A 68 8.09 1.99 2.66
CA ASP A 68 6.64 2.03 2.87
C ASP A 68 6.25 1.74 4.32
N TRP A 69 6.81 0.68 4.88
CA TRP A 69 6.55 0.35 6.28
C TRP A 69 7.03 1.44 7.25
N LEU A 70 8.19 2.04 6.97
CA LEU A 70 8.78 3.09 7.80
C LEU A 70 7.97 4.38 7.74
N ASP A 71 7.54 4.83 6.56
CA ASP A 71 6.67 6.00 6.39
C ASP A 71 5.36 5.82 7.15
N GLY A 72 4.74 4.65 7.04
CA GLY A 72 3.54 4.31 7.79
C GLY A 72 3.77 4.30 9.32
N ALA A 73 4.96 3.95 9.79
CA ALA A 73 5.31 4.03 11.22
C ALA A 73 5.52 5.48 11.68
N VAL A 74 6.22 6.29 10.90
CA VAL A 74 6.51 7.69 11.20
C VAL A 74 5.22 8.54 11.17
N ALA A 75 4.34 8.33 10.19
CA ALA A 75 3.05 9.02 10.09
C ALA A 75 2.16 8.79 11.33
N ARG A 76 2.14 7.56 11.86
CA ARG A 76 1.37 7.19 13.07
C ARG A 76 1.86 7.90 14.33
N GLN A 77 3.15 8.21 14.42
CA GLN A 77 3.70 8.94 15.57
C GLN A 77 3.51 10.45 15.47
N ARG A 78 3.36 11.01 14.26
CA ARG A 78 3.46 12.46 14.06
C ARG A 78 2.10 13.19 14.01
N ARG A 79 0.96 12.49 13.88
CA ARG A 79 -0.43 13.03 13.86
C ARG A 79 -0.65 14.28 12.98
N GLN A 80 0.25 14.55 12.04
CA GLN A 80 0.26 15.72 11.18
C GLN A 80 0.57 15.25 9.77
N THR A 81 -0.47 14.73 9.11
CA THR A 81 -0.44 14.36 7.70
C THR A 81 -1.31 15.36 6.96
N THR A 82 -0.75 16.03 5.94
CA THR A 82 -1.54 16.86 5.03
C THR A 82 -2.49 15.96 4.23
N ASP A 83 -3.72 16.40 3.96
CA ASP A 83 -4.70 15.62 3.19
C ASP A 83 -4.16 15.19 1.82
N LEU A 84 -3.42 16.08 1.14
CA LEU A 84 -2.78 15.79 -0.15
C LEU A 84 -1.72 14.68 -0.03
N GLY A 85 -0.87 14.74 0.99
CA GLY A 85 0.15 13.71 1.26
C GLY A 85 -0.46 12.34 1.56
N ALA A 86 -1.58 12.30 2.30
CA ALA A 86 -2.28 11.05 2.58
C ALA A 86 -2.91 10.43 1.32
N VAL A 87 -3.47 11.25 0.42
CA VAL A 87 -3.98 10.77 -0.87
C VAL A 87 -2.84 10.27 -1.75
N LEU A 88 -1.71 10.98 -1.78
CA LEU A 88 -0.54 10.58 -2.58
C LEU A 88 0.07 9.27 -2.08
N ASP A 89 0.21 9.10 -0.76
CA ASP A 89 0.71 7.86 -0.14
C ASP A 89 -0.15 6.65 -0.57
N ILE A 90 -1.48 6.75 -0.45
CA ILE A 90 -2.41 5.71 -0.90
C ILE A 90 -2.27 5.45 -2.40
N ALA A 91 -2.19 6.49 -3.23
CA ALA A 91 -2.07 6.35 -4.67
C ALA A 91 -0.76 5.66 -5.08
N LEU A 92 0.35 6.00 -4.43
CA LEU A 92 1.67 5.42 -4.70
C LEU A 92 1.76 3.98 -4.25
N ASP A 93 1.17 3.62 -3.11
CA ASP A 93 1.07 2.22 -2.67
C ASP A 93 0.34 1.35 -3.68
N ARG A 94 -0.80 1.84 -4.20
CA ARG A 94 -1.53 1.15 -5.27
C ARG A 94 -0.72 1.07 -6.55
N THR A 95 -0.01 2.13 -6.89
CA THR A 95 0.80 2.19 -8.11
C THR A 95 1.90 1.14 -8.07
N VAL A 96 2.69 1.09 -6.99
CA VAL A 96 3.75 0.08 -6.80
C VAL A 96 3.18 -1.34 -6.92
N GLU A 97 2.08 -1.63 -6.21
CA GLU A 97 1.46 -2.97 -6.22
C GLU A 97 1.02 -3.38 -7.62
N ASN A 98 0.30 -2.51 -8.33
CA ASN A 98 -0.23 -2.84 -9.66
C ASN A 98 0.89 -2.93 -10.71
N VAL A 99 1.85 -2.03 -10.66
CA VAL A 99 2.99 -2.00 -11.60
C VAL A 99 3.84 -3.27 -11.46
N LEU A 100 4.11 -3.73 -10.24
CA LEU A 100 4.84 -4.99 -10.04
C LEU A 100 4.08 -6.19 -10.59
N TRP A 101 2.78 -6.30 -10.33
CA TRP A 101 1.98 -7.40 -10.90
C TRP A 101 1.96 -7.39 -12.42
N ILE A 102 1.84 -6.21 -13.04
CA ILE A 102 1.90 -6.06 -14.50
C ILE A 102 3.29 -6.44 -15.03
N ALA A 103 4.36 -6.05 -14.35
CA ALA A 103 5.72 -6.41 -14.76
C ALA A 103 5.96 -7.92 -14.70
N PHE A 104 5.51 -8.59 -13.62
CA PHE A 104 5.62 -10.05 -13.51
C PHE A 104 4.71 -10.81 -14.49
N MET A 105 3.57 -10.22 -14.87
CA MET A 105 2.74 -10.72 -15.96
C MET A 105 3.45 -10.60 -17.31
N TYR A 106 4.10 -9.47 -17.57
CA TYR A 106 4.91 -9.28 -18.79
C TYR A 106 6.06 -10.29 -18.90
N LEU A 107 6.60 -10.74 -17.76
CA LEU A 107 7.64 -11.79 -17.70
C LEU A 107 7.08 -13.22 -17.75
N ASP A 108 5.78 -13.41 -18.03
CA ASP A 108 5.08 -14.71 -18.06
C ASP A 108 5.14 -15.53 -16.75
N LEU A 109 5.54 -14.91 -15.64
CA LEU A 109 5.57 -15.55 -14.32
C LEU A 109 4.19 -15.60 -13.66
N VAL A 110 3.30 -14.71 -14.08
CA VAL A 110 1.97 -14.52 -13.52
C VAL A 110 0.96 -14.38 -14.67
N SER A 111 -0.18 -15.03 -14.55
CA SER A 111 -1.23 -14.94 -15.58
C SER A 111 -1.94 -13.58 -15.55
N PHE A 112 -2.40 -13.12 -16.71
CA PHE A 112 -3.09 -11.84 -16.92
C PHE A 112 -4.24 -11.56 -15.93
N TRP A 113 -4.98 -12.60 -15.52
CA TRP A 113 -6.12 -12.40 -14.61
C TRP A 113 -5.70 -11.88 -13.23
N VAL A 114 -4.45 -12.12 -12.79
CA VAL A 114 -3.96 -11.69 -11.47
C VAL A 114 -3.85 -10.17 -11.36
N PRO A 115 -3.06 -9.44 -12.20
CA PRO A 115 -3.01 -7.98 -12.13
C PRO A 115 -4.39 -7.35 -12.29
N VAL A 116 -5.26 -7.92 -13.13
CA VAL A 116 -6.64 -7.43 -13.30
C VAL A 116 -7.42 -7.48 -11.99
N ILE A 117 -7.37 -8.59 -11.24
CA ILE A 117 -8.04 -8.68 -9.93
C ILE A 117 -7.51 -7.62 -8.95
N PHE A 118 -6.18 -7.45 -8.88
CA PHE A 118 -5.57 -6.47 -7.99
C PHE A 118 -5.94 -5.03 -8.35
N LEU A 119 -5.98 -4.72 -9.65
CA LEU A 119 -6.38 -3.43 -10.19
C LEU A 119 -7.83 -3.13 -9.85
N VAL A 120 -8.75 -4.01 -10.27
CA VAL A 120 -10.19 -3.87 -10.03
C VAL A 120 -10.48 -3.75 -8.54
N ARG A 121 -9.91 -4.64 -7.71
CA ARG A 121 -10.10 -4.60 -6.25
C ARG A 121 -9.64 -3.27 -5.67
N SER A 122 -8.48 -2.76 -6.10
CA SER A 122 -7.93 -1.51 -5.58
C SER A 122 -8.86 -0.34 -5.88
N PHE A 123 -9.27 -0.16 -7.14
CA PHE A 123 -10.18 0.92 -7.54
C PHE A 123 -11.55 0.81 -6.87
N VAL A 124 -12.11 -0.39 -6.78
CA VAL A 124 -13.42 -0.63 -6.16
C VAL A 124 -13.38 -0.34 -4.66
N VAL A 125 -12.41 -0.88 -3.93
CA VAL A 125 -12.28 -0.67 -2.48
C VAL A 125 -12.03 0.80 -2.16
N ASP A 126 -11.15 1.46 -2.92
CA ASP A 126 -10.81 2.86 -2.69
C ASP A 126 -11.98 3.78 -3.08
N GLY A 127 -12.73 3.47 -4.16
CA GLY A 127 -13.95 4.16 -4.56
C GLY A 127 -15.07 4.08 -3.53
N VAL A 128 -15.36 2.88 -3.01
CA VAL A 128 -16.35 2.68 -1.93
C VAL A 128 -15.98 3.49 -0.68
N ARG A 129 -14.71 3.48 -0.29
CA ARG A 129 -14.21 4.24 0.87
C ARG A 129 -14.29 5.75 0.64
N GLY A 130 -13.99 6.22 -0.57
CA GLY A 130 -14.11 7.62 -0.94
C GLY A 130 -15.54 8.14 -0.83
N VAL A 131 -16.52 7.39 -1.35
CA VAL A 131 -17.95 7.74 -1.25
C VAL A 131 -18.43 7.79 0.20
N ALA A 132 -17.98 6.86 1.04
CA ALA A 132 -18.35 6.85 2.45
C ALA A 132 -17.79 8.05 3.22
N LEU A 133 -16.53 8.42 2.96
CA LEU A 133 -15.90 9.61 3.55
C LEU A 133 -16.62 10.90 3.11
N ALA A 134 -17.01 11.00 1.84
CA ALA A 134 -17.76 12.14 1.32
C ALA A 134 -19.14 12.32 1.97
N ARG A 135 -19.72 11.25 2.56
CA ARG A 135 -20.99 11.27 3.29
C ARG A 135 -20.84 11.46 4.80
N GLY A 136 -19.68 11.91 5.27
CA GLY A 136 -19.47 12.29 6.68
C GLY A 136 -19.37 11.12 7.68
N LYS A 137 -19.34 9.87 7.21
CA LYS A 137 -19.13 8.69 8.07
C LYS A 137 -17.66 8.27 7.98
N ALA A 138 -16.98 8.19 9.13
CA ALA A 138 -15.58 7.76 9.19
C ALA A 138 -15.45 6.39 8.51
N GLY A 139 -14.53 6.24 7.54
CA GLY A 139 -14.43 5.02 6.71
C GLY A 139 -14.16 3.71 7.47
N PHE A 140 -13.95 3.76 8.79
CA PHE A 140 -13.81 2.61 9.69
C PHE A 140 -15.09 2.24 10.47
N THR A 141 -16.12 3.09 10.53
CA THR A 141 -17.41 2.77 11.15
C THR A 141 -18.40 2.10 10.17
N MET A 142 -17.97 1.80 8.94
CA MET A 142 -18.79 1.13 7.93
C MET A 142 -19.01 -0.37 8.16
N MET A 143 -18.19 -1.01 8.99
CA MET A 143 -18.21 -2.46 9.10
C MET A 143 -19.10 -2.92 10.24
N HIS A 144 -20.30 -3.36 9.88
CA HIS A 144 -21.30 -3.86 10.84
C HIS A 144 -21.00 -5.29 11.30
N THR A 145 -20.28 -6.09 10.50
CA THR A 145 -19.92 -7.48 10.86
C THR A 145 -18.55 -7.59 11.53
N SER A 146 -18.47 -8.38 12.62
CA SER A 146 -17.22 -8.61 13.37
C SER A 146 -16.14 -9.28 12.52
N TRP A 147 -16.53 -10.12 11.56
CA TRP A 147 -15.62 -10.80 10.62
C TRP A 147 -14.99 -9.82 9.61
N GLY A 148 -15.78 -8.89 9.06
CA GLY A 148 -15.26 -7.84 8.17
C GLY A 148 -14.25 -6.94 8.87
N ARG A 149 -14.56 -6.47 10.09
CA ARG A 149 -13.61 -5.69 10.90
C ARG A 149 -12.32 -6.43 11.16
N PHE A 150 -12.38 -7.72 11.48
CA PHE A 150 -11.17 -8.52 11.68
C PHE A 150 -10.33 -8.61 10.40
N LEU A 151 -10.93 -8.93 9.25
CA LEU A 151 -10.21 -9.08 7.98
C LEU A 151 -9.59 -7.79 7.46
N VAL A 152 -10.27 -6.66 7.63
CA VAL A 152 -9.88 -5.38 7.02
C VAL A 152 -9.13 -4.48 8.00
N ALA A 153 -9.60 -4.35 9.24
CA ALA A 153 -9.08 -3.38 10.20
C ALA A 153 -8.01 -3.96 11.16
N SER A 154 -8.00 -5.28 11.39
CA SER A 154 -7.04 -5.90 12.31
C SER A 154 -5.59 -5.64 11.88
N ARG A 155 -4.74 -5.29 12.86
CA ARG A 155 -3.30 -5.11 12.66
C ARG A 155 -2.65 -6.41 12.20
N PHE A 156 -3.10 -7.54 12.76
CA PHE A 156 -2.60 -8.87 12.42
C PHE A 156 -2.85 -9.19 10.94
N MET A 157 -4.09 -9.08 10.47
CA MET A 157 -4.43 -9.37 9.08
C MET A 157 -3.71 -8.43 8.12
N ARG A 158 -3.64 -7.12 8.42
CA ARG A 158 -2.86 -6.15 7.62
C ARG A 158 -1.39 -6.55 7.49
N GLY A 159 -0.73 -6.88 8.60
CA GLY A 159 0.65 -7.35 8.61
C GLY A 159 0.82 -8.65 7.82
N PHE A 160 -0.04 -9.63 8.05
CA PHE A 160 0.00 -10.93 7.37
C PHE A 160 -0.13 -10.79 5.84
N TYR A 161 -1.09 -9.99 5.38
CA TYR A 161 -1.27 -9.74 3.95
C TYR A 161 -0.11 -8.96 3.32
N GLY A 162 0.42 -7.96 4.04
CA GLY A 162 1.62 -7.25 3.61
C GLY A 162 2.81 -8.19 3.45
N LEU A 163 3.05 -9.03 4.47
CA LEU A 163 4.10 -10.05 4.44
C LEU A 163 3.90 -11.04 3.28
N ALA A 164 2.68 -11.53 3.06
CA ALA A 164 2.37 -12.45 1.96
C ALA A 164 2.74 -11.85 0.59
N LYS A 165 2.44 -10.56 0.36
CA LYS A 165 2.87 -9.87 -0.86
C LYS A 165 4.37 -9.73 -0.97
N VAL A 166 5.03 -9.27 0.09
CA VAL A 166 6.50 -9.08 0.10
C VAL A 166 7.19 -10.40 -0.23
N VAL A 167 6.78 -11.49 0.41
CA VAL A 167 7.30 -12.84 0.14
C VAL A 167 7.02 -13.26 -1.30
N THR A 168 5.82 -13.02 -1.81
CA THR A 168 5.45 -13.39 -3.18
C THR A 168 6.28 -12.62 -4.22
N PHE A 169 6.37 -11.30 -4.11
CA PHE A 169 7.16 -10.48 -5.03
C PHE A 169 8.66 -10.78 -4.94
N ALA A 170 9.19 -10.98 -3.73
CA ALA A 170 10.58 -11.38 -3.54
C ALA A 170 10.86 -12.75 -4.15
N CYS A 171 9.95 -13.72 -3.99
CA CYS A 171 10.06 -15.05 -4.56
C CYS A 171 10.01 -15.01 -6.10
N LEU A 172 9.05 -14.29 -6.67
CA LEU A 172 8.93 -14.12 -8.13
C LEU A 172 10.19 -13.47 -8.72
N TRP A 173 10.70 -12.41 -8.09
CA TRP A 173 11.94 -11.76 -8.52
C TRP A 173 13.14 -12.70 -8.40
N LEU A 174 13.29 -13.40 -7.28
CA LEU A 174 14.39 -14.33 -7.08
C LEU A 174 14.39 -15.45 -8.11
N ILE A 175 13.22 -16.02 -8.41
CA ILE A 175 13.08 -17.07 -9.42
C ILE A 175 13.41 -16.53 -10.81
N HIS A 176 12.98 -15.31 -11.14
CA HIS A 176 13.40 -14.65 -12.37
C HIS A 176 14.93 -14.50 -12.43
N ALA A 177 15.56 -14.04 -11.35
CA ALA A 177 17.01 -13.88 -11.27
C ALA A 177 17.76 -15.21 -11.46
N LEU A 178 17.28 -16.29 -10.84
CA LEU A 178 17.86 -17.63 -10.98
C LEU A 178 17.62 -18.22 -12.38
N ALA A 179 16.46 -17.95 -12.97
CA ALA A 179 16.13 -18.39 -14.33
C ALA A 179 17.10 -17.85 -15.39
N LEU A 180 17.68 -16.66 -15.17
CA LEU A 180 18.74 -16.12 -16.03
C LEU A 180 20.03 -16.96 -16.00
N GLN A 181 20.31 -17.68 -14.91
CA GLN A 181 21.44 -18.62 -14.86
C GLN A 181 21.08 -19.96 -15.49
N ASN A 182 19.91 -20.49 -15.15
CA ASN A 182 19.42 -21.76 -15.68
C ASN A 182 17.89 -21.72 -15.79
N PRO A 183 17.33 -21.81 -17.01
CA PRO A 183 15.89 -21.74 -17.22
C PRO A 183 15.12 -22.89 -16.55
N ALA A 184 15.78 -24.01 -16.21
CA ALA A 184 15.16 -25.13 -15.49
C ALA A 184 14.59 -24.72 -14.12
N TYR A 185 15.10 -23.66 -13.50
CA TYR A 185 14.57 -23.17 -12.23
C TYR A 185 13.12 -22.67 -12.35
N LEU A 186 12.67 -22.18 -13.51
CA LEU A 186 11.28 -21.78 -13.70
C LEU A 186 10.33 -22.95 -13.54
N LEU A 187 10.68 -24.11 -14.13
CA LEU A 187 9.89 -25.33 -14.07
C LEU A 187 9.99 -25.98 -12.68
N ALA A 188 11.19 -26.08 -12.13
CA ALA A 188 11.43 -26.71 -10.83
C ALA A 188 10.67 -26.01 -9.69
N TRP A 189 10.65 -24.67 -9.71
CA TRP A 189 10.03 -23.87 -8.65
C TRP A 189 8.61 -23.40 -8.99
N GLN A 190 8.06 -23.82 -10.14
CA GLN A 190 6.69 -23.52 -10.58
C GLN A 190 5.61 -23.70 -9.52
N PRO A 191 5.49 -24.86 -8.84
CA PRO A 191 4.44 -25.05 -7.85
C PRO A 191 4.58 -24.08 -6.67
N LEU A 192 5.82 -23.74 -6.28
CA LEU A 192 6.08 -22.84 -5.15
C LEU A 192 5.57 -21.44 -5.45
N TYR A 193 6.07 -20.78 -6.51
CA TYR A 193 5.68 -19.40 -6.77
C TYR A 193 4.21 -19.27 -7.16
N GLN A 194 3.65 -20.24 -7.88
CA GLN A 194 2.22 -20.23 -8.18
C GLN A 194 1.38 -20.35 -6.91
N SER A 195 1.75 -21.23 -5.96
CA SER A 195 1.02 -21.35 -4.70
C SER A 195 1.03 -20.04 -3.89
N LEU A 196 2.14 -19.31 -3.89
CA LEU A 196 2.26 -17.99 -3.26
C LEU A 196 1.40 -16.93 -3.96
N VAL A 197 1.36 -16.94 -5.29
CA VAL A 197 0.48 -16.05 -6.07
C VAL A 197 -0.99 -16.34 -5.75
N TRP A 198 -1.42 -17.60 -5.80
CA TRP A 198 -2.78 -18.03 -5.48
C TRP A 198 -3.17 -17.67 -4.04
N LEU A 199 -2.28 -17.88 -3.07
CA LEU A 199 -2.49 -17.48 -1.69
C LEU A 199 -2.68 -15.97 -1.56
N THR A 200 -1.84 -15.18 -2.22
CA THR A 200 -1.90 -13.71 -2.15
C THR A 200 -3.14 -13.15 -2.84
N VAL A 201 -3.54 -13.73 -3.98
CA VAL A 201 -4.82 -13.46 -4.64
C VAL A 201 -6.00 -13.82 -3.73
N GLY A 202 -5.98 -15.01 -3.13
CA GLY A 202 -7.05 -15.47 -2.23
C GLY A 202 -7.24 -14.50 -1.06
N LEU A 203 -6.14 -14.09 -0.41
CA LEU A 203 -6.18 -13.08 0.64
C LEU A 203 -6.68 -11.72 0.14
N CYS A 204 -6.29 -11.32 -1.09
CA CYS A 204 -6.74 -10.09 -1.72
C CYS A 204 -8.28 -10.08 -1.89
N ILE A 205 -8.86 -11.17 -2.39
CA ILE A 205 -10.30 -11.32 -2.60
C ILE A 205 -11.04 -11.38 -1.27
N ILE A 206 -10.59 -12.24 -0.34
CA ILE A 206 -11.22 -12.41 1.00
C ILE A 206 -11.29 -11.07 1.74
N ARG A 207 -10.27 -10.22 1.60
CA ARG A 207 -10.25 -8.90 2.23
C ARG A 207 -11.04 -7.84 1.49
N GLY A 208 -11.16 -7.94 0.17
CA GLY A 208 -11.97 -7.03 -0.63
C GLY A 208 -13.48 -7.25 -0.44
N PHE A 209 -13.88 -8.51 -0.20
CA PHE A 209 -15.28 -8.90 -0.12
C PHE A 209 -16.09 -8.15 0.97
N PRO A 210 -15.64 -8.03 2.23
CA PRO A 210 -16.38 -7.27 3.24
C PRO A 210 -16.61 -5.81 2.89
N VAL A 211 -15.64 -5.17 2.22
CA VAL A 211 -15.78 -3.76 1.81
C VAL A 211 -16.88 -3.60 0.75
N LEU A 212 -16.99 -4.57 -0.16
CA LEU A 212 -18.03 -4.58 -1.18
C LEU A 212 -19.43 -4.78 -0.60
N VAL A 213 -19.56 -5.71 0.35
CA VAL A 213 -20.85 -6.02 0.99
C VAL A 213 -21.31 -4.83 1.83
N ASP A 214 -20.46 -4.32 2.71
CA ASP A 214 -20.81 -3.19 3.58
C ASP A 214 -20.92 -1.89 2.78
N GLY A 215 -20.21 -1.77 1.66
CA GLY A 215 -20.27 -0.64 0.74
C GLY A 215 -21.63 -0.47 0.04
N ARG A 216 -22.35 -1.56 -0.24
CA ARG A 216 -23.66 -1.54 -0.92
C ARG A 216 -24.71 -0.76 -0.12
N LEU A 217 -24.64 -0.81 1.21
CA LEU A 217 -25.53 -0.05 2.12
C LEU A 217 -25.46 1.46 1.90
N TYR A 218 -24.37 1.98 1.34
CA TYR A 218 -24.22 3.40 1.04
C TYR A 218 -24.73 3.77 -0.35
N PHE A 219 -24.88 2.81 -1.27
CA PHE A 219 -25.43 3.08 -2.59
C PHE A 219 -26.96 3.00 -2.63
N ASP A 220 -27.58 2.29 -1.69
CA ASP A 220 -29.04 2.30 -1.54
C ASP A 220 -29.54 3.67 -1.03
N ARG A 221 -30.27 4.37 -1.90
CA ARG A 221 -30.93 5.66 -1.63
C ARG A 221 -32.17 5.57 -0.73
N ASN A 222 -32.46 4.41 -0.13
CA ASN A 222 -33.78 4.12 0.44
C ASN A 222 -33.90 4.23 1.98
N HIS A 223 -33.01 4.97 2.65
CA HIS A 223 -33.20 5.30 4.07
C HIS A 223 -33.39 6.82 4.27
N PRO A 224 -34.65 7.30 4.38
CA PRO A 224 -34.98 8.72 4.59
C PRO A 224 -34.58 9.29 5.97
N GLU A 225 -33.90 8.53 6.83
CA GLU A 225 -33.59 8.99 8.19
C GLU A 225 -32.32 9.87 8.30
N ALA A 226 -31.56 10.04 7.21
CA ALA A 226 -30.31 10.82 7.23
C ALA A 226 -30.52 12.34 7.05
N ASP A 227 -31.69 12.79 6.62
CA ASP A 227 -32.00 14.23 6.42
C ASP A 227 -32.70 14.86 7.65
N ALA A 228 -32.96 14.10 8.73
CA ALA A 228 -33.77 14.56 9.86
C ALA A 228 -32.97 15.21 11.01
N SER A 229 -31.65 15.40 10.89
CA SER A 229 -30.85 16.06 11.93
C SER A 229 -29.80 17.02 11.35
N LEU A 230 -30.29 17.98 10.55
CA LEU A 230 -29.64 19.28 10.36
C LEU A 230 -29.65 20.07 11.67
#